data_AF-T0XZQ3-F1
#
_entry.id   AF-T0XZQ3-F1
#
_cell.length_a   1.000
_cell.length_b   1.000
_cell.length_c   1.000
_cell.angle_alpha   90.00
_cell.angle_beta   90.00
_cell.angle_gamma   90.00
#
_symmetry.space_group_name_H-M   'P 1'
#
loop_
_entity.id
_entity.type
_entity.pdbx_description
1 polymer ?
#
loop_
_entity_poly.entity_id
_entity_poly.type
_entity_poly.pdbx_seq_one_letter_code
_entity_poly.pdbx_strand_id
1 'polypeptide(L)' 'MRIAKEDVDVKMEIPGAVIRQRTDFGDATGLGKISGEYFTLSAGVDTTPLFQGLEGNLCQCPH' A
#
# COMPACT_ATOMS: atom_id res chain seq x y z
N MET A 1 -4.45 -9.19 11.53
CA MET A 1 -5.05 -9.38 10.20
C MET A 1 -3.94 -9.88 9.27
N ARG A 2 -4.14 -11.00 8.58
CA ARG A 2 -3.12 -11.62 7.70
C ARG A 2 -3.80 -12.38 6.58
N ILE A 3 -3.43 -12.10 5.34
CA ILE A 3 -3.85 -12.80 4.12
C ILE A 3 -2.65 -12.89 3.18
N ALA A 4 -2.65 -13.86 2.26
CA ALA A 4 -1.62 -13.91 1.23
C ALA A 4 -1.83 -12.74 0.25
N LYS A 5 -0.75 -12.18 -0.30
CA LYS A 5 -0.86 -11.06 -1.25
C LYS A 5 -1.57 -11.47 -2.54
N GLU A 6 -1.49 -12.75 -2.87
CA GLU A 6 -2.14 -13.39 -4.01
C GLU A 6 -3.67 -13.43 -3.83
N ASP A 7 -4.16 -13.40 -2.58
CA ASP A 7 -5.58 -13.39 -2.23
C ASP A 7 -6.17 -11.96 -2.14
N VAL A 8 -5.37 -10.93 -2.44
CA VAL A 8 -5.81 -9.53 -2.46
C VAL A 8 -6.19 -9.14 -3.89
N ASP A 9 -7.37 -8.54 -4.04
CA ASP A 9 -7.92 -8.15 -5.33
C ASP A 9 -7.03 -7.10 -6.02
N VAL A 10 -6.61 -7.38 -7.25
CA VAL A 10 -5.94 -6.41 -8.12
C VAL A 10 -6.96 -5.34 -8.51
N LYS A 11 -6.68 -4.08 -8.15
CA LYS A 11 -7.52 -2.93 -8.52
C LYS A 11 -7.03 -2.22 -9.77
N MET A 12 -5.72 -2.24 -10.00
CA MET A 12 -5.10 -1.62 -11.16
C MET A 12 -3.81 -2.33 -11.49
N GLU A 13 -3.57 -2.50 -12.79
CA GLU A 13 -2.34 -3.02 -13.35
C GLU A 13 -1.93 -2.14 -14.52
N ILE A 14 -0.74 -1.57 -14.44
CA ILE A 14 -0.15 -0.69 -15.46
C ILE A 14 1.32 -1.09 -15.66
N PRO A 15 1.94 -0.73 -16.79
CA PRO A 15 3.37 -0.97 -16.97
C PRO A 15 4.17 -0.40 -15.78
N GLY A 16 4.92 -1.26 -15.11
CA GLY A 16 5.75 -0.87 -13.96
C GLY A 16 5.08 -1.02 -12.58
N ALA A 17 3.77 -1.24 -12.48
CA ALA A 17 3.08 -1.33 -11.20
C ALA A 17 1.83 -2.24 -11.17
N VAL A 18 1.67 -2.98 -10.06
CA VAL A 18 0.44 -3.72 -9.74
C VAL A 18 -0.07 -3.27 -8.37
N ILE A 19 -1.30 -2.76 -8.34
CA ILE A 19 -1.95 -2.24 -7.14
C ILE A 19 -3.04 -3.21 -6.70
N ARG A 20 -2.92 -3.68 -5.46
CA ARG A 20 -3.91 -4.56 -4.83
C ARG A 20 -4.52 -3.88 -3.64
N GLN A 21 -5.82 -4.10 -3.43
CA GLN A 21 -6.55 -3.52 -2.30
C GLN A 21 -7.61 -4.48 -1.78
N ARG A 22 -7.67 -4.63 -0.45
CA ARG A 22 -8.79 -5.20 0.27
C ARG A 22 -9.42 -4.12 1.14
N THR A 23 -10.65 -3.73 0.81
CA THR A 23 -11.46 -2.89 1.70
C THR A 23 -11.91 -3.71 2.91
N ASP A 24 -12.27 -3.02 3.99
CA ASP A 24 -12.79 -3.66 5.20
C ASP A 24 -11.86 -4.75 5.74
N PHE A 25 -10.55 -4.59 5.52
CA PHE A 25 -9.53 -5.54 5.93
C PHE A 25 -9.39 -5.57 7.45
N GLY A 26 -9.67 -4.44 8.08
CA GLY A 26 -9.63 -4.25 9.51
C GLY A 26 -10.68 -3.30 10.06
N ASP A 27 -10.73 -3.28 11.38
CA ASP A 27 -11.51 -2.34 12.16
C ASP A 27 -10.60 -1.80 13.27
N ALA A 28 -10.35 -0.50 13.25
CA ALA A 28 -9.81 0.21 14.40
C ALA A 28 -10.98 0.83 15.14
N THR A 29 -11.59 0.06 16.04
CA THR A 29 -12.78 0.46 16.79
C THR A 29 -12.60 1.88 17.37
N GLY A 30 -13.50 2.79 17.02
CA GLY A 30 -13.44 4.22 17.39
C GLY A 30 -12.81 5.13 16.34
N LEU A 31 -12.10 4.59 15.35
CA LEU A 31 -11.50 5.29 14.21
C LEU A 31 -12.04 4.82 12.85
N GLY A 32 -12.69 3.64 12.80
CA GLY A 32 -13.42 3.14 11.63
C GLY A 32 -12.76 1.94 10.96
N LYS A 33 -13.24 1.62 9.73
CA LYS A 33 -12.71 0.51 8.93
C LYS A 33 -11.37 0.88 8.29
N ILE A 34 -10.49 -0.10 8.19
CA ILE A 34 -9.16 0.03 7.59
C ILE A 34 -9.13 -0.76 6.28
N SER A 35 -8.65 -0.14 5.20
CA SER A 35 -8.26 -0.84 3.98
C SER A 35 -6.82 -1.36 4.09
N GLY A 36 -6.56 -2.51 3.46
CA GLY A 36 -5.21 -3.00 3.21
C GLY A 36 -4.84 -2.78 1.75
N GLU A 37 -3.71 -2.13 1.50
CA GLU A 37 -3.19 -1.87 0.15
C GLU A 37 -1.80 -2.47 -0.01
N TYR A 38 -1.54 -3.07 -1.17
CA TYR A 38 -0.25 -3.68 -1.50
C TYR A 38 0.16 -3.31 -2.92
N PHE A 39 1.26 -2.57 -3.02
CA PHE A 39 1.82 -2.05 -4.26
C PHE A 39 3.04 -2.90 -4.65
N THR A 40 2.99 -3.50 -5.82
CA THR A 40 4.17 -4.09 -6.46
C THR A 40 4.69 -3.10 -7.48
N LEU A 41 5.91 -2.61 -7.31
CA LEU A 41 6.54 -1.65 -8.21
C LEU A 41 7.76 -2.30 -8.86
N SER A 42 7.99 -2.01 -10.14
CA SER A 42 9.18 -2.46 -10.85
C SER A 42 10.43 -1.75 -10.33
N ALA A 43 11.59 -2.40 -10.47
CA ALA A 43 12.85 -1.77 -10.13
C ALA A 43 13.05 -0.47 -10.92
N GLY A 44 13.49 0.59 -10.24
CA GLY A 44 13.73 1.91 -10.83
C GLY A 44 12.52 2.83 -10.92
N VAL A 45 11.34 2.42 -10.44
CA VAL A 45 10.21 3.33 -10.25
C VAL A 45 10.58 4.39 -9.21
N ASP A 46 10.43 5.67 -9.55
CA ASP A 46 10.64 6.77 -8.61
C ASP A 46 9.48 6.84 -7.61
N THR A 47 9.73 6.44 -6.38
CA THR A 47 8.77 6.50 -5.27
C THR A 47 8.91 7.76 -4.43
N THR A 48 9.89 8.64 -4.71
CA THR A 48 10.12 9.88 -3.95
C THR A 48 8.85 10.71 -3.76
N PRO A 49 7.96 10.85 -4.78
CA PRO A 49 6.72 11.61 -4.62
C PRO A 49 5.78 11.06 -3.53
N LEU A 50 5.79 9.76 -3.25
CA LEU A 50 4.91 9.15 -2.25
C LEU A 50 5.24 9.59 -0.82
N PHE A 51 6.48 10.03 -0.60
CA PHE A 51 6.95 10.42 0.73
C PHE A 51 6.88 11.92 0.97
N GLN A 52 6.49 12.71 -0.04
CA GLN A 52 6.39 14.16 0.11
C GLN A 52 5.36 14.54 1.18
N GLY A 53 5.79 15.35 2.15
CA GLY A 53 4.95 15.77 3.27
C GLY A 53 5.06 14.87 4.52
N LEU A 54 5.79 13.75 4.44
CA LEU A 54 6.24 13.02 5.62
C LEU A 54 7.45 13.72 6.24
N GLU A 55 7.78 13.36 7.49
CA GLU A 55 8.97 13.89 8.17
C GLU A 55 10.23 13.60 7.34
N GLY A 56 10.93 14.67 6.92
CA GLY A 56 12.11 14.59 6.06
C GLY A 56 11.85 14.08 4.63
N ASN A 57 10.59 13.92 4.22
CA ASN A 57 10.19 13.18 3.03
C ASN A 57 10.73 11.73 3.00
N LEU A 58 10.78 11.09 4.18
CA LEU A 58 11.31 9.73 4.36
C LEU A 58 10.23 8.76 4.79
N CYS A 59 10.40 7.50 4.42
CA CYS A 59 9.64 6.40 4.98
C CYS A 59 10.01 6.20 6.45
N GLN A 60 9.00 6.10 7.31
CA GLN A 60 9.14 5.97 8.78
C GLN A 60 9.06 4.51 9.25
N CYS A 61 9.17 3.56 8.33
CA CYS A 61 9.18 2.14 8.63
C CYS A 61 10.61 1.58 8.59
N PRO A 62 10.95 0.60 9.44
CA PRO A 62 12.17 -0.18 9.27
C PRO A 62 12.09 -1.00 7.98
N HIS A 63 13.17 -1.00 7.20
CA HIS A 63 13.28 -1.70 5.91
C HIS A 63 14.23 -2.89 6.05
#